data_AF-A0A1N6KZC3-F1
#
_entry.id   AF-A0A1N6KZC3-F1
#
_cell.length_a   1.000
_cell.length_b   1.000
_cell.length_c   1.000
_cell.angle_alpha   90.00
_cell.angle_beta   90.00
_cell.angle_gamma   90.00
#
_symmetry.space_group_name_H-M   'P 1'
#
loop_
_entity.id
_entity.type
_entity.pdbx_description
1 polymer ?
#
loop_
_entity_poly.entity_id
_entity_poly.type
_entity_poly.pdbx_seq_one_letter_code
_entity_poly.pdbx_strand_id
1 'polypeptide(L)'
;MTVSFECANCGKSFEVDVSLAGKRGRCKQCGHMNRIPSPSPSQPAGGAPPPATDPYGLDDQPPQRRQPSATTRGRPTPPRPDLFDDEPPLTSFPPLARRPVEESELPTPVRPKKKKANRGFFANGSKSGRSRSTGQKGAAGGSIVAIVAVAVFVVRLAISHGYIGGFGLSNRSEVEHFFKSMVSETEVCVSTLRTIHDEASARVAAPQIVVSLQRVVVLLRTHKDKEATMAAIDAAKAKYKTRLDSASLMMGNEFIRVGQIPGAGQALEGIVAPANEIQQIMGERELGMAGNHFPHPPPRFVRATRFPAPEAAVGGNLPTPTPLPQAGAIPGGPPPTNHFGGRAAPRPFGPRFGPRGSRPGT
;
A
#
# COMPACT_ATOMS: atom_id res chain seq x y z
N MET A 1 2.17 -29.72 -29.46
CA MET A 1 0.93 -28.91 -29.54
C MET A 1 1.13 -27.68 -28.67
N THR A 2 0.60 -26.52 -29.06
CA THR A 2 0.75 -25.26 -28.32
C THR A 2 -0.60 -24.78 -27.77
N VAL A 3 -0.56 -24.04 -26.66
CA VAL A 3 -1.70 -23.35 -26.05
C VAL A 3 -1.39 -21.86 -26.07
N SER A 4 -2.33 -21.05 -26.59
CA SER A 4 -2.26 -19.60 -26.54
C SER A 4 -2.98 -19.08 -25.29
N PHE A 5 -2.39 -18.11 -24.60
CA PHE A 5 -3.02 -17.43 -23.47
C PHE A 5 -2.57 -15.98 -23.37
N GLU A 6 -3.37 -15.13 -22.72
CA GLU A 6 -3.09 -13.70 -22.53
C GLU A 6 -2.61 -13.41 -21.11
N CYS A 7 -1.70 -12.44 -20.96
CA CYS A 7 -1.24 -11.99 -19.65
C CYS A 7 -2.30 -11.15 -18.94
N ALA A 8 -2.70 -11.53 -17.73
CA ALA A 8 -3.70 -10.82 -16.93
C ALA A 8 -3.33 -9.36 -16.58
N ASN A 9 -2.03 -9.01 -16.62
CA ASN A 9 -1.57 -7.66 -16.30
C ASN A 9 -1.37 -6.78 -17.54
N CYS A 10 -0.75 -7.30 -18.60
CA CYS A 10 -0.39 -6.48 -19.78
C CYS A 10 -1.16 -6.83 -21.06
N GLY A 11 -2.04 -7.83 -21.05
CA GLY A 11 -2.89 -8.21 -22.18
C GLY A 11 -2.17 -8.81 -23.40
N LYS A 12 -0.86 -9.07 -23.31
CA LYS A 12 -0.10 -9.66 -24.42
C LYS A 12 -0.37 -11.16 -24.50
N SER A 13 -0.60 -11.66 -25.70
CA SER A 13 -0.76 -13.09 -25.99
C SER A 13 0.60 -13.80 -26.06
N PHE A 14 0.62 -15.04 -25.60
CA PHE A 14 1.80 -15.91 -25.61
C PHE A 14 1.39 -17.31 -26.05
N GLU A 15 2.20 -17.94 -26.89
CA GLU A 15 2.10 -19.35 -27.23
C GLU A 15 3.15 -20.15 -26.46
N VAL A 16 2.71 -21.23 -25.83
CA VAL A 16 3.54 -22.12 -25.03
C VAL A 16 3.20 -23.57 -25.32
N ASP A 17 4.15 -24.47 -25.13
CA ASP A 17 3.93 -25.90 -25.30
C ASP A 17 2.90 -26.43 -24.28
N VAL A 18 2.04 -27.38 -24.68
CA VAL A 18 1.06 -28.05 -23.81
C VAL A 18 1.72 -28.68 -22.57
N SER A 19 3.00 -29.04 -22.64
CA SER A 19 3.79 -29.55 -21.50
C SER A 19 3.95 -28.55 -20.34
N LEU A 20 3.66 -27.27 -20.60
CA LEU A 20 3.65 -26.20 -19.61
C LEU A 20 2.24 -25.83 -19.11
N ALA A 21 1.21 -26.49 -19.63
CA ALA A 21 -0.17 -26.22 -19.24
C ALA A 21 -0.38 -26.53 -17.73
N GLY A 22 -1.12 -25.65 -17.04
CA GLY A 22 -1.33 -25.71 -15.59
C GLY A 22 -0.19 -25.17 -14.72
N LYS A 23 1.03 -24.97 -15.27
CA LYS A 23 2.19 -24.43 -14.55
C LYS A 23 2.14 -22.90 -14.44
N ARG A 24 2.93 -22.34 -13.51
CA ARG A 24 3.12 -20.90 -13.35
C ARG A 24 4.33 -20.43 -14.16
N GLY A 25 4.17 -19.38 -14.95
CA GLY A 25 5.24 -18.75 -15.74
C GLY A 25 5.28 -17.24 -15.55
N ARG A 26 6.44 -16.61 -15.78
CA ARG A 26 6.56 -15.15 -15.77
C ARG A 26 6.33 -14.59 -17.18
N CYS A 27 5.53 -13.54 -17.28
CA CYS A 27 5.34 -12.78 -18.51
C CYS A 27 6.67 -12.15 -18.95
N LYS A 28 7.07 -12.35 -20.22
CA LYS A 28 8.31 -11.80 -20.78
C LYS A 28 8.32 -10.27 -20.87
N GLN A 29 7.15 -9.63 -20.72
CA GLN A 29 6.96 -8.21 -20.99
C GLN A 29 6.82 -7.39 -19.71
N CYS A 30 6.01 -7.85 -18.76
CA CYS A 30 5.79 -7.14 -17.48
C CYS A 30 6.31 -7.91 -16.25
N GLY A 31 6.84 -9.13 -16.41
CA GLY A 31 7.34 -9.95 -15.30
C GLY A 31 6.27 -10.56 -14.38
N HIS A 32 4.98 -10.27 -14.62
CA HIS A 32 3.88 -10.79 -13.81
C HIS A 32 3.79 -12.33 -13.88
N MET A 33 3.46 -12.97 -12.76
CA MET A 33 3.37 -14.42 -12.66
C MET A 33 1.97 -14.88 -13.10
N ASN A 34 1.86 -15.49 -14.28
CA ASN A 34 0.59 -16.03 -14.80
C ASN A 34 0.54 -17.55 -14.67
N ARG A 35 -0.68 -18.10 -14.59
CA ARG A 35 -0.92 -19.54 -14.69
C ARG A 35 -1.36 -19.88 -16.10
N ILE A 36 -0.66 -20.81 -16.75
CA ILE A 36 -0.99 -21.26 -18.11
C ILE A 36 -2.26 -22.12 -18.00
N PRO A 37 -3.34 -21.83 -18.75
CA PRO A 37 -4.55 -22.64 -18.70
C PRO A 37 -4.23 -24.07 -19.12
N SER A 38 -4.69 -25.04 -18.31
CA SER A 38 -4.69 -26.44 -18.74
C SER A 38 -5.80 -26.60 -19.77
N PRO A 39 -5.57 -27.21 -20.94
CA PRO A 39 -6.67 -27.59 -21.80
C PRO A 39 -7.57 -28.50 -20.94
N SER A 40 -8.78 -28.04 -20.65
CA SER A 40 -9.76 -28.90 -19.98
C SER A 40 -9.95 -30.09 -20.92
N PRO A 41 -9.79 -31.34 -20.44
CA PRO A 41 -10.16 -32.48 -21.27
C PRO A 41 -11.59 -32.21 -21.70
N SER A 42 -11.79 -32.11 -23.01
CA SER A 42 -13.04 -31.78 -23.65
C SER A 42 -14.12 -32.62 -22.98
N GLN A 43 -14.95 -31.95 -22.19
CA GLN A 43 -16.11 -32.55 -21.55
C GLN A 43 -16.92 -33.15 -22.71
N PRO A 44 -17.09 -34.48 -22.77
CA PRO A 44 -17.74 -35.11 -23.90
C PRO A 44 -19.11 -34.46 -24.09
N ALA A 45 -19.33 -33.91 -25.28
CA ALA A 45 -20.61 -33.35 -25.70
C ALA A 45 -21.61 -34.51 -25.81
N GLY A 46 -22.13 -34.95 -24.66
CA GLY A 46 -23.09 -36.02 -24.52
C GLY A 46 -24.16 -35.57 -23.55
N GLY A 47 -25.08 -34.74 -24.04
CA GLY A 47 -26.33 -34.48 -23.35
C GLY A 47 -27.13 -35.77 -23.27
N ALA A 48 -27.09 -36.43 -22.11
CA ALA A 48 -28.22 -37.23 -21.66
C ALA A 48 -29.26 -36.25 -21.10
N PRO A 49 -30.52 -36.30 -21.57
CA PRO A 49 -31.58 -35.49 -20.99
C PRO A 49 -31.71 -35.79 -19.49
N PRO A 50 -32.01 -34.77 -18.66
CA PRO A 50 -32.20 -35.00 -17.24
C PRO A 50 -33.30 -36.04 -17.02
N PRO A 51 -33.06 -37.10 -16.23
CA PRO A 51 -34.14 -38.00 -15.83
C PRO A 51 -35.19 -37.18 -15.10
N ALA A 52 -36.46 -37.38 -15.49
CA ALA A 52 -37.60 -36.74 -14.86
C ALA A 52 -37.53 -36.93 -13.35
N THR A 53 -37.62 -35.81 -12.64
CA THR A 53 -37.75 -35.71 -11.20
C THR A 53 -38.95 -36.55 -10.76
N ASP A 54 -38.73 -37.56 -9.91
CA ASP A 54 -39.80 -38.22 -9.17
C ASP A 54 -40.14 -37.34 -7.94
N PRO A 55 -41.34 -36.72 -7.87
CA PRO A 55 -41.74 -35.88 -6.75
C PRO A 55 -42.11 -36.68 -5.48
N TYR A 56 -42.03 -38.01 -5.47
CA TYR A 56 -42.32 -38.85 -4.30
C TYR A 56 -41.20 -39.87 -3.97
N GLY A 57 -39.95 -39.56 -4.33
CA GLY A 57 -38.76 -40.37 -4.03
C GLY A 57 -38.40 -40.41 -2.54
N LEU A 58 -39.09 -41.28 -1.81
CA LEU A 58 -38.86 -41.68 -0.43
C LEU A 58 -37.65 -42.64 -0.36
N ASP A 59 -36.45 -42.18 -0.71
CA ASP A 59 -35.26 -43.03 -0.69
C ASP A 59 -34.43 -42.83 0.58
N ASP A 60 -34.49 -43.89 1.40
CA ASP A 60 -33.59 -44.27 2.47
C ASP A 60 -32.17 -43.74 2.32
N GLN A 61 -31.75 -42.97 3.32
CA GLN A 61 -30.39 -42.49 3.49
C GLN A 61 -29.52 -43.61 4.06
N PRO A 62 -28.64 -44.29 3.29
CA PRO A 62 -27.72 -45.25 3.87
C PRO A 62 -26.71 -44.52 4.77
N PRO A 63 -26.32 -45.13 5.90
CA PRO A 63 -25.47 -44.49 6.90
C PRO A 63 -24.11 -44.11 6.31
N GLN A 64 -23.73 -42.84 6.52
CA GLN A 64 -22.42 -42.30 6.16
C GLN A 64 -21.30 -43.14 6.79
N ARG A 65 -20.61 -43.89 5.94
CA ARG A 65 -19.38 -44.60 6.29
C ARG A 65 -18.28 -43.57 6.53
N ARG A 66 -17.90 -43.40 7.80
CA ARG A 66 -16.75 -42.60 8.24
C ARG A 66 -15.52 -43.01 7.43
N GLN A 67 -14.95 -42.10 6.64
CA GLN A 67 -13.64 -42.31 6.04
C GLN A 67 -12.57 -42.05 7.11
N PRO A 68 -11.64 -42.99 7.34
CA PRO A 68 -10.51 -42.79 8.23
C PRO A 68 -9.49 -41.83 7.59
N SER A 69 -9.08 -40.82 8.36
CA SER A 69 -8.00 -39.90 8.04
C SER A 69 -6.70 -40.66 7.76
N ALA A 70 -6.29 -40.71 6.50
CA ALA A 70 -4.99 -41.24 6.12
C ALA A 70 -3.90 -40.26 6.56
N THR A 71 -3.14 -40.69 7.57
CA THR A 71 -1.86 -40.15 7.98
C THR A 71 -0.89 -40.16 6.80
N THR A 72 -0.59 -38.99 6.23
CA THR A 72 0.48 -38.83 5.25
C THR A 72 1.83 -39.00 5.94
N ARG A 73 2.33 -40.25 5.98
CA ARG A 73 3.72 -40.56 6.31
C ARG A 73 4.66 -39.99 5.25
N GLY A 74 5.83 -39.58 5.73
CA GLY A 74 6.84 -38.79 5.04
C GLY A 74 7.27 -39.31 3.67
N ARG A 75 7.47 -38.34 2.78
CA ARG A 75 8.16 -38.54 1.51
C ARG A 75 9.66 -38.34 1.76
N PRO A 76 10.52 -39.34 1.48
CA PRO A 76 11.96 -39.18 1.59
C PRO A 76 12.48 -38.18 0.56
N THR A 77 13.28 -37.23 1.03
CA THR A 77 14.02 -36.25 0.23
C THR A 77 15.02 -37.00 -0.66
N PRO A 78 15.05 -36.75 -1.99
CA PRO A 78 16.10 -37.32 -2.83
C PRO A 78 17.47 -36.73 -2.45
N PRO A 79 18.55 -37.55 -2.44
CA PRO A 79 19.90 -37.07 -2.20
C PRO A 79 20.30 -36.05 -3.28
N ARG A 80 20.88 -34.94 -2.83
CA ARG A 80 21.46 -33.91 -3.69
C ARG A 80 22.66 -34.53 -4.42
N PRO A 81 22.79 -34.36 -5.75
CA PRO A 81 24.05 -34.63 -6.42
C PRO A 81 25.08 -33.60 -5.92
N ASP A 82 26.14 -34.09 -5.29
CA ASP A 82 27.38 -33.36 -5.09
C ASP A 82 27.95 -33.03 -6.48
N LEU A 83 27.65 -31.82 -6.96
CA LEU A 83 28.07 -31.34 -8.26
C LEU A 83 29.13 -30.24 -8.05
N PHE A 84 30.39 -30.71 -8.07
CA PHE A 84 31.60 -30.01 -8.50
C PHE A 84 32.02 -28.73 -7.76
N ASP A 85 32.98 -28.93 -6.85
CA ASP A 85 34.12 -28.03 -6.66
C ASP A 85 34.89 -27.88 -8.00
N ASP A 86 34.50 -26.89 -8.79
CA ASP A 86 35.37 -26.25 -9.78
C ASP A 86 35.63 -24.82 -9.29
N GLU A 87 36.59 -24.73 -8.36
CA GLU A 87 37.24 -23.49 -7.96
C GLU A 87 38.16 -23.06 -9.13
N PRO A 88 37.83 -22.01 -9.90
CA PRO A 88 38.76 -21.54 -10.93
C PRO A 88 40.00 -20.94 -10.25
N PRO A 89 41.21 -21.28 -10.71
CA PRO A 89 42.43 -20.74 -10.15
C PRO A 89 42.41 -19.21 -10.25
N LEU A 90 42.68 -18.56 -9.11
CA LEU A 90 42.91 -17.13 -8.98
C LEU A 90 43.98 -16.68 -9.97
N THR A 91 43.57 -16.20 -11.14
CA THR A 91 44.43 -15.45 -12.04
C THR A 91 44.78 -14.14 -11.34
N SER A 92 46.04 -14.07 -10.92
CA SER A 92 46.75 -12.90 -10.44
C SER A 92 46.48 -11.68 -11.33
N PHE A 93 45.76 -10.70 -10.79
CA PHE A 93 45.72 -9.37 -11.38
C PHE A 93 47.10 -8.70 -11.23
N PRO A 94 47.66 -8.10 -12.30
CA PRO A 94 48.92 -7.37 -12.20
C PRO A 94 48.74 -6.15 -11.28
N PRO A 95 49.77 -5.78 -10.50
CA PRO A 95 49.72 -4.58 -9.67
C PRO A 95 49.59 -3.36 -10.59
N LEU A 96 48.43 -2.70 -10.52
CA LEU A 96 48.29 -1.37 -11.11
C LEU A 96 49.29 -0.44 -10.45
N ALA A 97 50.22 0.04 -11.26
CA ALA A 97 51.18 1.07 -10.92
C ALA A 97 50.47 2.22 -10.18
N ARG A 98 50.91 2.47 -8.94
CA ARG A 98 50.58 3.69 -8.21
C ARG A 98 50.91 4.87 -9.10
N ARG A 99 49.88 5.56 -9.60
CA ARG A 99 50.05 6.93 -10.08
C ARG A 99 50.55 7.76 -8.88
N PRO A 100 51.61 8.58 -9.04
CA PRO A 100 51.95 9.60 -8.07
C PRO A 100 50.71 10.49 -7.93
N VAL A 101 50.10 10.48 -6.75
CA VAL A 101 49.11 11.48 -6.40
C VAL A 101 49.93 12.75 -6.19
N GLU A 102 49.79 13.66 -7.14
CA GLU A 102 50.23 15.04 -7.04
C GLU A 102 49.67 15.60 -5.73
N GLU A 103 50.58 15.93 -4.83
CA GLU A 103 50.33 16.51 -3.53
C GLU A 103 49.77 17.93 -3.71
N SER A 104 48.47 18.03 -3.98
CA SER A 104 47.77 19.31 -3.98
C SER A 104 47.64 19.78 -2.53
N GLU A 105 48.47 20.76 -2.21
CA GLU A 105 48.47 21.64 -1.05
C GLU A 105 47.18 21.60 -0.22
N LEU A 106 47.31 21.10 1.01
CA LEU A 106 46.31 21.28 2.06
C LEU A 106 46.04 22.79 2.26
N PRO A 107 44.79 23.27 2.12
CA PRO A 107 44.42 24.54 2.71
C PRO A 107 44.48 24.40 4.24
N THR A 108 45.36 25.17 4.85
CA THR A 108 45.47 25.32 6.29
C THR A 108 44.13 25.71 6.93
N PRO A 109 43.80 25.19 8.12
CA PRO A 109 42.55 25.52 8.80
C PRO A 109 42.56 26.99 9.25
N VAL A 110 41.83 27.84 8.54
CA VAL A 110 41.53 29.21 8.96
C VAL A 110 40.62 29.14 10.19
N ARG A 111 41.16 29.57 11.33
CA ARG A 111 40.47 29.72 12.62
C ARG A 111 39.13 30.48 12.42
N PRO A 112 37.99 29.97 12.93
CA PRO A 112 36.75 30.72 12.89
C PRO A 112 36.83 31.92 13.84
N LYS A 113 36.86 33.13 13.26
CA LYS A 113 36.68 34.39 14.00
C LYS A 113 35.26 34.38 14.60
N LYS A 114 35.18 34.52 15.93
CA LYS A 114 33.96 34.80 16.69
C LYS A 114 33.19 35.96 16.03
N LYS A 115 32.11 35.65 15.31
CA LYS A 115 31.10 36.65 14.94
C LYS A 115 30.24 36.94 16.16
N LYS A 116 30.33 38.18 16.63
CA LYS A 116 29.44 38.79 17.64
C LYS A 116 27.98 38.49 17.28
N ALA A 117 27.24 38.02 18.27
CA ALA A 117 25.80 37.90 18.24
C ALA A 117 25.17 39.24 17.85
N ASN A 118 24.66 39.34 16.62
CA ASN A 118 23.78 40.40 16.20
C ASN A 118 22.35 39.99 16.60
N ARG A 119 22.00 40.26 17.86
CA ARG A 119 20.62 40.28 18.33
C ARG A 119 19.94 41.49 17.68
N GLY A 120 18.98 41.23 16.80
CA GLY A 120 18.00 42.22 16.38
C GLY A 120 17.90 42.40 14.87
N PHE A 121 17.12 41.54 14.19
CA PHE A 121 16.39 41.93 12.98
C PHE A 121 15.34 40.89 12.55
N PHE A 122 14.41 40.52 13.45
CA PHE A 122 13.08 39.99 13.06
C PHE A 122 12.04 40.54 14.03
N ALA A 123 12.00 41.86 14.13
CA ALA A 123 10.82 42.59 14.55
C ALA A 123 10.16 43.11 13.28
N ASN A 124 9.39 42.24 12.61
CA ASN A 124 8.35 42.70 11.70
C ASN A 124 7.03 42.19 12.25
N GLY A 125 6.35 43.09 12.95
CA GLY A 125 5.01 42.86 13.45
C GLY A 125 4.06 42.63 12.28
N SER A 126 3.38 41.49 12.30
CA SER A 126 2.03 41.42 11.77
C SER A 126 1.10 41.39 12.97
N LYS A 127 0.29 42.45 13.01
CA LYS A 127 -0.70 42.73 14.04
C LYS A 127 -1.58 41.50 14.23
N SER A 128 -1.85 41.20 15.50
CA SER A 128 -2.93 40.36 15.98
C SER A 128 -4.28 40.85 15.44
N GLY A 129 -4.57 40.49 14.20
CA GLY A 129 -5.90 40.51 13.63
C GLY A 129 -6.68 39.38 14.28
N ARG A 130 -7.55 39.76 15.20
CA ARG A 130 -8.62 38.94 15.78
C ARG A 130 -9.49 38.44 14.63
N SER A 131 -9.05 37.36 13.96
CA SER A 131 -9.78 36.73 12.88
C SER A 131 -11.05 36.16 13.48
N ARG A 132 -12.17 36.81 13.16
CA ARG A 132 -13.50 36.37 13.53
C ARG A 132 -13.68 34.94 13.03
N SER A 133 -13.92 34.07 13.99
CA SER A 133 -14.56 32.76 13.85
C SER A 133 -15.75 32.87 12.91
N THR A 134 -15.51 32.59 11.63
CA THR A 134 -16.55 32.46 10.62
C THR A 134 -16.47 31.01 10.15
N GLY A 135 -17.40 30.19 10.63
CA GLY A 135 -17.69 28.87 10.06
C GLY A 135 -16.86 27.70 10.57
N GLN A 136 -17.24 27.18 11.74
CA GLN A 136 -16.86 25.90 12.34
C GLN A 136 -17.37 24.67 11.53
N LYS A 137 -17.25 24.69 10.19
CA LYS A 137 -17.63 23.58 9.30
C LYS A 137 -16.45 23.00 8.49
N GLY A 138 -15.22 23.46 8.75
CA GLY A 138 -14.01 22.99 8.05
C GLY A 138 -13.06 22.09 8.87
N ALA A 139 -13.40 21.70 10.10
CA ALA A 139 -12.47 21.02 11.01
C ALA A 139 -12.17 19.54 10.66
N ALA A 140 -13.03 18.88 9.88
CA ALA A 140 -12.86 17.46 9.55
C ALA A 140 -11.77 17.20 8.48
N GLY A 141 -11.49 18.17 7.59
CA GLY A 141 -10.47 18.00 6.55
C GLY A 141 -9.03 18.05 7.06
N GLY A 142 -8.79 18.79 8.16
CA GLY A 142 -7.45 18.94 8.72
C GLY A 142 -6.90 17.70 9.41
N SER A 143 -7.76 16.84 9.98
CA SER A 143 -7.31 15.67 10.72
C SER A 143 -6.72 14.59 9.81
N ILE A 144 -7.30 14.38 8.62
CA ILE A 144 -6.86 13.33 7.69
C ILE A 144 -5.49 13.68 7.10
N VAL A 145 -5.29 14.94 6.70
CA VAL A 145 -3.97 15.41 6.21
C VAL A 145 -2.92 15.25 7.31
N ALA A 146 -3.26 15.55 8.57
CA ALA A 146 -2.35 15.37 9.70
C ALA A 146 -2.03 13.89 9.97
N ILE A 147 -3.03 13.00 10.02
CA ILE A 147 -2.84 11.57 10.28
C ILE A 147 -1.96 10.94 9.21
N VAL A 148 -2.20 11.29 7.94
CA VAL A 148 -1.42 10.76 6.84
C VAL A 148 -0.02 11.35 6.81
N ALA A 149 0.13 12.66 7.02
CA ALA A 149 1.45 13.28 7.16
C ALA A 149 2.26 12.64 8.29
N VAL A 150 1.61 12.30 9.41
CA VAL A 150 2.23 11.55 10.51
C VAL A 150 2.59 10.14 10.04
N ALA A 151 1.73 9.41 9.33
CA ALA A 151 2.07 8.09 8.81
C ALA A 151 3.27 8.12 7.84
N VAL A 152 3.35 9.10 6.94
CA VAL A 152 4.50 9.31 6.04
C VAL A 152 5.76 9.66 6.84
N PHE A 153 5.64 10.56 7.81
CA PHE A 153 6.74 10.97 8.68
C PHE A 153 7.25 9.80 9.53
N VAL A 154 6.34 8.96 10.01
CA VAL A 154 6.60 7.75 10.80
C VAL A 154 7.32 6.70 9.94
N VAL A 155 6.84 6.42 8.71
CA VAL A 155 7.59 5.58 7.75
C VAL A 155 8.99 6.14 7.52
N ARG A 156 9.12 7.44 7.29
CA ARG A 156 10.41 8.12 7.10
C ARG A 156 11.32 7.99 8.33
N LEU A 157 10.78 8.14 9.53
CA LEU A 157 11.47 7.97 10.82
C LEU A 157 11.98 6.54 11.00
N ALA A 158 11.16 5.55 10.68
CA ALA A 158 11.53 4.13 10.71
C ALA A 158 12.81 3.87 9.89
N ILE A 159 12.87 4.50 8.71
CA ILE A 159 13.96 4.33 7.76
C ILE A 159 15.17 5.17 8.16
N SER A 160 14.98 6.45 8.52
CA SER A 160 16.06 7.41 8.73
C SER A 160 16.85 7.12 10.00
N HIS A 161 16.17 6.81 11.11
CA HIS A 161 16.82 6.57 12.41
C HIS A 161 17.37 5.16 12.56
N GLY A 162 17.25 4.29 11.54
CA GLY A 162 17.65 2.91 11.69
C GLY A 162 16.84 2.21 12.78
N TYR A 163 15.57 2.60 12.96
CA TYR A 163 14.63 1.87 13.82
C TYR A 163 14.41 0.44 13.33
N ILE A 164 14.79 0.16 12.08
CA ILE A 164 14.99 -1.19 11.53
C ILE A 164 16.12 -1.96 12.28
N GLY A 165 16.80 -1.32 13.24
CA GLY A 165 17.95 -1.81 13.99
C GLY A 165 17.69 -2.95 14.99
N GLY A 166 16.43 -3.25 15.26
CA GLY A 166 16.00 -4.44 16.00
C GLY A 166 15.08 -5.32 15.16
N PHE A 167 15.21 -5.24 13.84
CA PHE A 167 14.49 -6.10 12.94
C PHE A 167 15.50 -6.90 12.20
N GLY A 168 15.22 -8.16 12.14
CA GLY A 168 14.66 -8.72 10.94
C GLY A 168 15.23 -10.00 10.33
N LEU A 169 16.00 -9.75 9.33
CA LEU A 169 15.95 -10.48 8.12
C LEU A 169 17.28 -11.18 8.08
N SER A 170 17.23 -12.45 8.47
CA SER A 170 18.36 -13.37 8.45
C SER A 170 19.02 -13.43 7.08
N ASN A 171 18.26 -13.10 6.02
CA ASN A 171 18.77 -12.98 4.66
C ASN A 171 18.63 -11.54 4.13
N ARG A 172 19.73 -11.02 3.58
CA ARG A 172 19.78 -9.76 2.81
C ARG A 172 18.67 -9.66 1.76
N SER A 173 18.27 -10.79 1.16
CA SER A 173 17.19 -10.86 0.18
C SER A 173 15.82 -10.50 0.78
N GLU A 174 15.54 -10.86 2.04
CA GLU A 174 14.29 -10.48 2.72
C GLU A 174 14.28 -8.97 3.04
N VAL A 175 15.41 -8.40 3.47
CA VAL A 175 15.55 -6.94 3.64
C VAL A 175 15.26 -6.23 2.34
N GLU A 176 15.95 -6.63 1.27
CA GLU A 176 15.76 -6.01 -0.03
C GLU A 176 14.33 -6.18 -0.55
N HIS A 177 13.70 -7.33 -0.32
CA HIS A 177 12.30 -7.58 -0.67
C HIS A 177 11.35 -6.67 0.11
N PHE A 178 11.57 -6.51 1.42
CA PHE A 178 10.77 -5.61 2.27
C PHE A 178 10.83 -4.17 1.75
N PHE A 179 12.03 -3.61 1.58
CA PHE A 179 12.18 -2.23 1.07
C PHE A 179 11.60 -2.06 -0.33
N LYS A 180 11.82 -3.04 -1.21
CA LYS A 180 11.25 -3.02 -2.57
C LYS A 180 9.71 -3.01 -2.52
N SER A 181 9.12 -3.82 -1.64
CA SER A 181 7.66 -3.89 -1.47
C SER A 181 7.11 -2.59 -0.89
N MET A 182 7.77 -2.02 0.13
CA MET A 182 7.41 -0.71 0.69
C MET A 182 7.44 0.41 -0.35
N VAL A 183 8.51 0.49 -1.16
CA VAL A 183 8.60 1.48 -2.24
C VAL A 183 7.48 1.26 -3.27
N SER A 184 7.26 0.02 -3.69
CA SER A 184 6.24 -0.33 -4.68
C SER A 184 4.83 0.04 -4.21
N GLU A 185 4.45 -0.30 -2.98
CA GLU A 185 3.12 0.04 -2.45
C GLU A 185 2.96 1.55 -2.24
N THR A 186 4.04 2.25 -1.87
CA THR A 186 4.03 3.73 -1.80
C THR A 186 3.81 4.36 -3.18
N GLU A 187 4.49 3.87 -4.22
CA GLU A 187 4.30 4.33 -5.60
C GLU A 187 2.86 4.07 -6.10
N VAL A 188 2.28 2.92 -5.75
CA VAL A 188 0.85 2.62 -6.03
C VAL A 188 -0.05 3.65 -5.35
N CYS A 189 0.12 3.90 -4.05
CA CYS A 189 -0.65 4.94 -3.33
C CYS A 189 -0.53 6.32 -4.00
N VAL A 190 0.69 6.75 -4.37
CA VAL A 190 0.91 8.03 -5.07
C VAL A 190 0.15 8.05 -6.41
N SER A 191 0.21 6.97 -7.18
CA SER A 191 -0.47 6.90 -8.47
C SER A 191 -1.98 6.99 -8.33
N THR A 192 -2.56 6.34 -7.31
CA THR A 192 -3.99 6.40 -7.01
C THR A 192 -4.41 7.77 -6.48
N LEU A 193 -3.59 8.43 -5.67
CA LEU A 193 -3.90 9.78 -5.20
C LEU A 193 -3.92 10.80 -6.35
N ARG A 194 -3.04 10.63 -7.34
CA ARG A 194 -2.99 11.50 -8.53
C ARG A 194 -4.27 11.45 -9.37
N THR A 195 -5.02 10.36 -9.33
CA THR A 195 -6.29 10.25 -10.08
C THR A 195 -7.45 10.98 -9.41
N ILE A 196 -7.27 11.47 -8.17
CA ILE A 196 -8.31 12.17 -7.42
C ILE A 196 -8.32 13.64 -7.83
N HIS A 197 -9.37 14.10 -8.49
CA HIS A 197 -9.56 15.50 -8.88
C HIS A 197 -10.82 16.12 -8.27
N ASP A 198 -11.73 15.29 -7.77
CA ASP A 198 -13.03 15.66 -7.19
C ASP A 198 -13.45 14.64 -6.13
N GLU A 199 -14.61 14.86 -5.50
CA GLU A 199 -15.13 13.96 -4.47
C GLU A 199 -15.50 12.57 -5.01
N ALA A 200 -16.03 12.47 -6.24
CA ALA A 200 -16.46 11.20 -6.82
C ALA A 200 -15.26 10.29 -7.11
N SER A 201 -14.20 10.84 -7.70
CA SER A 201 -12.92 10.17 -7.90
C SER A 201 -12.25 9.80 -6.57
N ALA A 202 -12.38 10.62 -5.53
CA ALA A 202 -11.91 10.28 -4.19
C ALA A 202 -12.62 9.03 -3.64
N ARG A 203 -13.95 8.94 -3.79
CA ARG A 203 -14.74 7.76 -3.36
C ARG A 203 -14.35 6.49 -4.11
N VAL A 204 -14.05 6.59 -5.41
CA VAL A 204 -13.59 5.46 -6.23
C VAL A 204 -12.16 5.02 -5.85
N ALA A 205 -11.29 5.98 -5.55
CA ALA A 205 -9.90 5.73 -5.19
C ALA A 205 -9.70 5.22 -3.76
N ALA A 206 -10.57 5.64 -2.83
CA ALA A 206 -10.49 5.30 -1.41
C ALA A 206 -10.25 3.80 -1.11
N PRO A 207 -11.05 2.85 -1.65
CA PRO A 207 -10.83 1.43 -1.37
C PRO A 207 -9.47 0.92 -1.88
N GLN A 208 -8.95 1.46 -2.98
CA GLN A 208 -7.63 1.07 -3.49
C GLN A 208 -6.51 1.54 -2.55
N ILE A 209 -6.61 2.77 -2.04
CA ILE A 209 -5.63 3.30 -1.08
C ILE A 209 -5.66 2.49 0.22
N VAL A 210 -6.86 2.15 0.71
CA VAL A 210 -7.02 1.30 1.91
C VAL A 210 -6.34 -0.06 1.71
N VAL A 211 -6.55 -0.72 0.57
CA VAL A 211 -5.92 -2.02 0.27
C VAL A 211 -4.39 -1.90 0.24
N SER A 212 -3.84 -0.86 -0.39
CA SER A 212 -2.39 -0.65 -0.44
C SER A 212 -1.81 -0.37 0.96
N LEU A 213 -2.49 0.42 1.79
CA LEU A 213 -2.05 0.65 3.18
C LEU A 213 -2.17 -0.60 4.05
N GLN A 214 -3.20 -1.43 3.86
CA GLN A 214 -3.30 -2.71 4.55
C GLN A 214 -2.16 -3.66 4.16
N ARG A 215 -1.71 -3.65 2.91
CA ARG A 215 -0.51 -4.41 2.51
C ARG A 215 0.74 -3.91 3.23
N VAL A 216 0.88 -2.59 3.40
CA VAL A 216 1.96 -2.00 4.22
C VAL A 216 1.85 -2.47 5.67
N VAL A 217 0.67 -2.46 6.28
CA VAL A 217 0.45 -3.01 7.64
C VAL A 217 0.88 -4.47 7.74
N VAL A 218 0.47 -5.32 6.79
CA VAL A 218 0.83 -6.74 6.76
C VAL A 218 2.35 -6.90 6.61
N LEU A 219 2.99 -6.12 5.73
CA LEU A 219 4.45 -6.11 5.59
C LEU A 219 5.13 -5.71 6.91
N LEU A 220 4.65 -4.67 7.59
CA LEU A 220 5.22 -4.24 8.87
C LEU A 220 5.07 -5.31 9.96
N ARG A 221 3.89 -5.94 10.06
CA ARG A 221 3.63 -7.02 11.02
C ARG A 221 4.47 -8.26 10.76
N THR A 222 4.47 -8.75 9.52
CA THR A 222 5.18 -9.98 9.14
C THR A 222 6.69 -9.88 9.35
N HIS A 223 7.23 -8.66 9.34
CA HIS A 223 8.63 -8.41 9.57
C HIS A 223 8.94 -7.91 11.00
N LYS A 224 7.92 -7.60 11.84
CA LYS A 224 8.07 -7.03 13.19
C LYS A 224 8.92 -7.89 14.11
N ASP A 225 8.86 -9.22 14.04
CA ASP A 225 9.46 -10.09 15.05
C ASP A 225 10.74 -10.80 14.58
N LYS A 226 11.19 -10.54 13.36
CA LYS A 226 12.39 -11.21 12.84
C LYS A 226 13.67 -10.45 13.32
N GLU A 227 14.90 -11.00 13.20
CA GLU A 227 16.26 -10.40 13.51
C GLU A 227 17.25 -10.27 12.28
N ALA A 228 17.77 -9.07 11.92
CA ALA A 228 18.62 -8.77 10.75
C ALA A 228 19.94 -8.18 11.21
N THR A 229 20.95 -8.39 10.39
CA THR A 229 22.22 -7.69 10.57
C THR A 229 22.10 -6.22 10.17
N MET A 230 22.67 -5.31 10.97
CA MET A 230 22.68 -3.86 10.68
C MET A 230 23.27 -3.57 9.31
N ALA A 231 24.31 -4.32 8.93
CA ALA A 231 24.95 -4.20 7.63
C ALA A 231 23.99 -4.46 6.45
N ALA A 232 23.08 -5.44 6.56
CA ALA A 232 22.11 -5.72 5.49
C ALA A 232 21.05 -4.61 5.39
N ILE A 233 20.65 -4.04 6.53
CA ILE A 233 19.72 -2.90 6.60
C ILE A 233 20.35 -1.66 5.98
N ASP A 234 21.58 -1.33 6.33
CA ASP A 234 22.28 -0.17 5.80
C ASP A 234 22.53 -0.29 4.29
N ALA A 235 22.89 -1.49 3.82
CA ALA A 235 23.05 -1.75 2.39
C ALA A 235 21.72 -1.58 1.62
N ALA A 236 20.61 -2.14 2.15
CA ALA A 236 19.30 -1.99 1.53
C ALA A 236 18.80 -0.53 1.60
N LYS A 237 18.99 0.14 2.74
CA LYS A 237 18.66 1.55 2.93
C LYS A 237 19.43 2.40 1.94
N ALA A 238 20.74 2.26 1.80
CA ALA A 238 21.53 3.00 0.82
C ALA A 238 20.99 2.83 -0.61
N LYS A 239 20.57 1.60 -0.96
CA LYS A 239 20.01 1.27 -2.28
C LYS A 239 18.64 1.90 -2.54
N TYR A 240 17.75 1.94 -1.54
CA TYR A 240 16.35 2.37 -1.71
C TYR A 240 16.03 3.77 -1.16
N LYS A 241 16.91 4.37 -0.35
CA LYS A 241 16.68 5.64 0.35
C LYS A 241 16.18 6.74 -0.59
N THR A 242 16.87 6.98 -1.70
CA THR A 242 16.51 8.07 -2.63
C THR A 242 15.11 7.87 -3.22
N ARG A 243 14.77 6.63 -3.62
CA ARG A 243 13.44 6.32 -4.19
C ARG A 243 12.35 6.44 -3.13
N LEU A 244 12.62 5.95 -1.92
CA LEU A 244 11.66 5.97 -0.83
C LEU A 244 11.43 7.38 -0.27
N ASP A 245 12.49 8.19 -0.15
CA ASP A 245 12.39 9.62 0.21
C ASP A 245 11.57 10.39 -0.84
N SER A 246 11.84 10.15 -2.13
CA SER A 246 11.11 10.76 -3.25
C SER A 246 9.64 10.34 -3.26
N ALA A 247 9.35 9.05 -3.14
CA ALA A 247 7.99 8.52 -3.11
C ALA A 247 7.19 9.04 -1.90
N SER A 248 7.83 9.11 -0.73
CA SER A 248 7.23 9.64 0.50
C SER A 248 6.88 11.13 0.35
N LEU A 249 7.79 11.92 -0.25
CA LEU A 249 7.55 13.34 -0.50
C LEU A 249 6.44 13.57 -1.51
N MET A 250 6.42 12.79 -2.60
CA MET A 250 5.32 12.82 -3.57
C MET A 250 4.00 12.45 -2.92
N MET A 251 3.96 11.40 -2.08
CA MET A 251 2.78 10.98 -1.34
C MET A 251 2.27 12.10 -0.43
N GLY A 252 3.15 12.74 0.35
CA GLY A 252 2.78 13.87 1.20
C GLY A 252 2.18 15.04 0.42
N ASN A 253 2.79 15.41 -0.71
CA ASN A 253 2.29 16.49 -1.57
C ASN A 253 0.91 16.17 -2.17
N GLU A 254 0.70 14.94 -2.63
CA GLU A 254 -0.60 14.52 -3.16
C GLU A 254 -1.67 14.47 -2.07
N PHE A 255 -1.36 14.05 -0.85
CA PHE A 255 -2.32 14.10 0.27
C PHE A 255 -2.70 15.54 0.65
N ILE A 256 -1.74 16.47 0.63
CA ILE A 256 -2.03 17.89 0.84
C ILE A 256 -2.96 18.41 -0.27
N ARG A 257 -2.67 18.08 -1.53
CA ARG A 257 -3.51 18.44 -2.69
C ARG A 257 -4.93 17.88 -2.55
N VAL A 258 -5.06 16.61 -2.24
CA VAL A 258 -6.37 15.95 -2.09
C VAL A 258 -7.13 16.48 -0.88
N GLY A 259 -6.45 16.83 0.21
CA GLY A 259 -7.06 17.48 1.37
C GLY A 259 -7.67 18.85 1.09
N GLN A 260 -7.28 19.51 0.00
CA GLN A 260 -7.88 20.77 -0.45
C GLN A 260 -9.17 20.58 -1.26
N ILE A 261 -9.49 19.35 -1.69
CA ILE A 261 -10.70 19.05 -2.47
C ILE A 261 -11.90 18.96 -1.50
N PRO A 262 -12.96 19.77 -1.70
CA PRO A 262 -14.17 19.69 -0.89
C PRO A 262 -14.77 18.29 -0.92
N GLY A 263 -15.13 17.74 0.25
CA GLY A 263 -15.72 16.39 0.38
C GLY A 263 -14.73 15.23 0.31
N ALA A 264 -13.52 15.42 -0.23
CA ALA A 264 -12.53 14.34 -0.35
C ALA A 264 -12.10 13.77 1.00
N GLY A 265 -12.06 14.58 2.06
CA GLY A 265 -11.78 14.10 3.41
C GLY A 265 -12.77 13.02 3.87
N GLN A 266 -14.07 13.25 3.70
CA GLN A 266 -15.10 12.26 4.07
C GLN A 266 -14.99 10.99 3.22
N ALA A 267 -14.69 11.13 1.93
CA ALA A 267 -14.46 9.99 1.04
C ALA A 267 -13.26 9.13 1.46
N LEU A 268 -12.25 9.76 2.09
CA LEU A 268 -11.00 9.13 2.50
C LEU A 268 -10.96 8.72 3.99
N GLU A 269 -12.08 8.82 4.71
CA GLU A 269 -12.14 8.50 6.14
C GLU A 269 -11.71 7.04 6.44
N GLY A 270 -12.00 6.11 5.52
CA GLY A 270 -11.58 4.71 5.64
C GLY A 270 -10.05 4.48 5.70
N ILE A 271 -9.24 5.47 5.32
CA ILE A 271 -7.77 5.41 5.38
C ILE A 271 -7.25 5.60 6.81
N VAL A 272 -8.03 6.21 7.69
CA VAL A 272 -7.59 6.54 9.06
C VAL A 272 -7.26 5.28 9.86
N ALA A 273 -8.06 4.21 9.72
CA ALA A 273 -7.84 2.97 10.45
C ALA A 273 -6.46 2.31 10.15
N PRO A 274 -6.10 1.98 8.90
CA PRO A 274 -4.78 1.41 8.62
C PRO A 274 -3.64 2.41 8.89
N ALA A 275 -3.86 3.72 8.76
CA ALA A 275 -2.85 4.72 9.13
C ALA A 275 -2.54 4.71 10.63
N ASN A 276 -3.57 4.63 11.49
CA ASN A 276 -3.40 4.51 12.94
C ASN A 276 -2.73 3.18 13.33
N GLU A 277 -3.02 2.11 12.62
CA GLU A 277 -2.40 0.80 12.84
C GLU A 277 -0.90 0.80 12.50
N ILE A 278 -0.50 1.47 11.40
CA ILE A 278 0.91 1.72 11.08
C ILE A 278 1.58 2.51 12.22
N GLN A 279 0.93 3.55 12.73
CA GLN A 279 1.44 4.33 13.86
C GLN A 279 1.59 3.48 15.12
N GLN A 280 0.62 2.63 15.45
CA GLN A 280 0.67 1.76 16.62
C GLN A 280 1.81 0.73 16.54
N ILE A 281 1.95 0.05 15.38
CA ILE A 281 3.03 -0.93 15.17
C ILE A 281 4.40 -0.29 15.40
N MET A 282 4.53 1.00 15.05
CA MET A 282 5.76 1.75 15.25
C MET A 282 5.91 2.30 16.68
N GLY A 283 4.84 2.78 17.31
CA GLY A 283 4.86 3.35 18.67
C GLY A 283 5.11 2.32 19.77
N GLU A 284 4.58 1.10 19.64
CA GLU A 284 4.84 0.01 20.60
C GLU A 284 6.35 -0.31 20.74
N ARG A 285 7.14 -0.04 19.69
CA ARG A 285 8.59 -0.27 19.69
C ARG A 285 9.39 0.81 20.40
N GLU A 286 8.93 2.07 20.39
CA GLU A 286 9.61 3.13 21.14
C GLU A 286 9.60 2.84 22.64
N LEU A 287 8.52 2.22 23.14
CA LEU A 287 8.37 1.86 24.55
C LEU A 287 9.15 0.59 24.95
N GLY A 288 9.30 -0.38 24.04
CA GLY A 288 10.02 -1.63 24.32
C GLY A 288 11.55 -1.48 24.40
N MET A 289 12.14 -0.61 23.57
CA MET A 289 13.60 -0.40 23.55
C MET A 289 14.11 0.45 24.73
N ALA A 290 13.25 1.27 25.32
CA ALA A 290 13.59 2.05 26.51
C ALA A 290 13.79 1.19 27.77
N GLY A 291 13.37 -0.09 27.76
CA GLY A 291 13.31 -0.94 28.94
C GLY A 291 14.59 -1.69 29.32
N ASN A 292 15.53 -1.95 28.41
CA ASN A 292 16.57 -2.97 28.67
C ASN A 292 18.04 -2.49 28.71
N HIS A 293 18.41 -1.28 28.25
CA HIS A 293 19.84 -0.86 28.22
C HIS A 293 20.09 0.61 28.58
N PHE A 294 19.61 1.08 29.74
CA PHE A 294 20.17 2.29 30.37
C PHE A 294 20.42 2.08 31.87
N PRO A 295 21.67 1.85 32.30
CA PRO A 295 22.05 1.95 33.72
C PRO A 295 22.18 3.40 34.21
N HIS A 296 21.72 4.40 33.45
CA HIS A 296 21.73 5.79 33.87
C HIS A 296 20.34 6.42 33.77
N PRO A 297 19.85 7.09 34.83
CA PRO A 297 18.58 7.79 34.80
C PRO A 297 18.67 8.95 33.79
N PRO A 298 17.65 9.15 32.93
CA PRO A 298 17.65 10.28 32.01
C PRO A 298 17.54 11.60 32.81
N PRO A 299 18.18 12.69 32.35
CA PRO A 299 17.95 14.01 32.91
C PRO A 299 16.47 14.39 32.71
N ARG A 300 15.83 14.81 33.81
CA ARG A 300 14.44 15.26 33.87
C ARG A 300 14.22 16.50 33.00
N PHE A 301 14.04 16.35 31.69
CA PHE A 301 13.53 17.44 30.85
C PHE A 301 12.60 16.92 29.75
N VAL A 302 11.48 17.63 29.62
CA VAL A 302 10.40 17.51 28.62
C VAL A 302 9.36 16.42 28.90
N ARG A 303 8.33 16.86 29.63
CA ARG A 303 7.02 16.24 29.79
C ARG A 303 6.38 16.09 28.40
N ALA A 304 6.25 14.86 27.91
CA ALA A 304 5.50 14.55 26.71
C ALA A 304 4.08 15.13 26.81
N THR A 305 3.66 15.89 25.80
CA THR A 305 2.26 16.24 25.60
C THR A 305 1.50 14.96 25.25
N ARG A 306 0.94 14.31 26.28
CA ARG A 306 -0.15 13.36 26.10
C ARG A 306 -1.28 14.08 25.37
N PHE A 307 -1.67 13.57 24.21
CA PHE A 307 -2.99 13.87 23.68
C PHE A 307 -4.03 13.40 24.73
N PRO A 308 -5.01 14.24 25.08
CA PRO A 308 -6.07 13.80 25.97
C PRO A 308 -6.86 12.68 25.27
N ALA A 309 -7.00 11.55 25.95
CA ALA A 309 -8.05 10.59 25.65
C ALA A 309 -9.41 11.33 25.70
N PRO A 310 -10.42 10.93 24.92
CA PRO A 310 -11.76 11.47 25.07
C PRO A 310 -12.26 11.12 26.48
N GLU A 311 -12.16 12.07 27.40
CA GLU A 311 -12.85 12.00 28.68
C GLU A 311 -14.34 11.93 28.38
N ALA A 312 -14.95 10.81 28.80
CA ALA A 312 -16.38 10.74 28.99
C ALA A 312 -16.78 11.90 29.90
N ALA A 313 -17.48 12.87 29.34
CA ALA A 313 -18.02 14.01 30.07
C ALA A 313 -19.08 13.51 31.06
N VAL A 314 -18.63 13.22 32.28
CA VAL A 314 -19.48 13.10 33.45
C VAL A 314 -19.69 14.52 33.99
N GLY A 315 -20.97 14.93 34.06
CA GLY A 315 -21.41 15.99 34.97
C GLY A 315 -21.35 17.42 34.42
N GLY A 316 -22.19 17.74 33.44
CA GLY A 316 -22.55 19.11 33.11
C GLY A 316 -24.05 19.21 32.87
N ASN A 317 -24.74 20.01 33.68
CA ASN A 317 -26.19 20.21 33.68
C ASN A 317 -26.78 20.31 32.27
N LEU A 318 -27.70 19.40 31.96
CA LEU A 318 -28.58 19.47 30.80
C LEU A 318 -29.44 20.74 30.87
N PRO A 319 -29.44 21.63 29.85
CA PRO A 319 -30.51 22.57 29.69
C PRO A 319 -31.80 21.80 29.36
N THR A 320 -32.87 22.12 30.09
CA THR A 320 -34.23 21.62 29.88
C THR A 320 -34.60 21.66 28.38
N PRO A 321 -35.13 20.59 27.80
CA PRO A 321 -35.52 20.59 26.39
C PRO A 321 -36.63 21.63 26.18
N THR A 322 -36.35 22.61 25.33
CA THR A 322 -37.39 23.49 24.79
C THR A 322 -38.34 22.63 23.95
N PRO A 323 -39.67 22.68 24.20
CA PRO A 323 -40.62 21.89 23.44
C PRO A 323 -40.59 22.31 21.96
N LEU A 324 -40.45 21.32 21.08
CA LEU A 324 -40.57 21.47 19.64
C LEU A 324 -41.94 22.07 19.28
N PRO A 325 -42.02 23.04 18.34
CA PRO A 325 -43.29 23.47 17.79
C PRO A 325 -43.95 22.27 17.10
N GLN A 326 -45.19 21.98 17.51
CA GLN A 326 -46.01 20.94 16.90
C GLN A 326 -46.11 21.19 15.40
N ALA A 327 -45.74 20.18 14.61
CA ALA A 327 -45.89 20.18 13.17
C ALA A 327 -47.38 20.34 12.84
N GLY A 328 -47.74 21.53 12.35
CA GLY A 328 -49.04 21.77 11.75
C GLY A 328 -49.27 20.81 10.58
N ALA A 329 -50.44 20.19 10.58
CA ALA A 329 -50.92 19.33 9.52
C ALA A 329 -50.80 20.03 8.15
N ILE A 330 -50.05 19.44 7.23
CA ILE A 330 -50.01 19.84 5.83
C ILE A 330 -51.25 19.22 5.15
N PRO A 331 -52.18 20.01 4.58
CA PRO A 331 -53.30 19.47 3.83
C PRO A 331 -52.81 18.78 2.56
N GLY A 332 -53.42 17.63 2.27
CA GLY A 332 -53.00 16.68 1.24
C GLY A 332 -52.84 17.28 -0.16
N GLY A 333 -51.66 17.07 -0.74
CA GLY A 333 -51.45 17.21 -2.17
C GLY A 333 -51.91 15.95 -2.92
N PRO A 334 -52.41 16.09 -4.17
CA PRO A 334 -52.92 14.97 -4.96
C PRO A 334 -51.80 13.99 -5.35
N PRO A 335 -52.13 12.70 -5.57
CA PRO A 335 -51.16 11.65 -5.84
C PRO A 335 -50.44 11.84 -7.19
N PRO A 336 -49.18 11.38 -7.31
CA PRO A 336 -48.45 11.46 -8.56
C PRO A 336 -49.07 10.54 -9.62
N THR A 337 -49.36 11.11 -10.79
CA THR A 337 -49.77 10.39 -11.98
C THR A 337 -48.61 9.56 -12.52
N ASN A 338 -48.81 8.24 -12.56
CA ASN A 338 -47.92 7.29 -13.22
C ASN A 338 -47.91 7.55 -14.73
N HIS A 339 -46.93 8.30 -15.23
CA HIS A 339 -46.59 8.30 -16.65
C HIS A 339 -45.75 7.07 -16.98
N PHE A 340 -46.43 5.94 -17.19
CA PHE A 340 -45.92 4.86 -18.02
C PHE A 340 -45.95 5.32 -19.48
N GLY A 341 -44.79 5.69 -20.02
CA GLY A 341 -44.67 6.16 -21.39
C GLY A 341 -43.36 5.69 -22.03
N GLY A 342 -43.48 4.78 -23.00
CA GLY A 342 -42.58 4.74 -24.15
C GLY A 342 -41.34 3.85 -24.04
N ARG A 343 -41.51 2.58 -24.41
CA ARG A 343 -40.43 1.75 -24.96
C ARG A 343 -39.81 2.45 -26.18
N ALA A 344 -38.55 2.84 -26.11
CA ALA A 344 -37.74 3.14 -27.28
C ALA A 344 -36.84 1.93 -27.58
N ALA A 345 -37.08 1.30 -28.72
CA ALA A 345 -36.29 0.17 -29.22
C ALA A 345 -34.83 0.57 -29.51
N PRO A 346 -33.84 -0.29 -29.20
CA PRO A 346 -32.46 -0.06 -29.63
C PRO A 346 -32.33 -0.25 -31.15
N ARG A 347 -31.79 0.77 -31.82
CA ARG A 347 -31.41 0.70 -33.24
C ARG A 347 -30.19 -0.22 -33.41
N PRO A 348 -30.15 -1.09 -34.45
CA PRO A 348 -28.98 -1.90 -34.73
C PRO A 348 -27.86 -1.04 -35.34
N PHE A 349 -26.72 -0.96 -34.66
CA PHE A 349 -25.48 -0.46 -35.23
C PHE A 349 -24.92 -1.52 -36.19
N GLY A 350 -25.00 -1.26 -37.49
CA GLY A 350 -24.30 -2.04 -38.51
C GLY A 350 -22.79 -1.71 -38.54
N PRO A 351 -21.92 -2.66 -38.93
CA PRO A 351 -20.49 -2.43 -39.03
C PRO A 351 -20.14 -1.73 -40.35
N ARG A 352 -19.49 -0.55 -40.26
CA ARG A 352 -18.75 0.06 -41.39
C ARG A 352 -17.38 -0.59 -41.48
N PHE A 353 -17.27 -1.68 -42.25
CA PHE A 353 -16.00 -2.10 -42.83
C PHE A 353 -15.84 -1.41 -44.18
N GLY A 354 -14.83 -0.55 -44.29
CA GLY A 354 -14.31 -0.05 -45.56
C GLY A 354 -12.83 -0.47 -45.69
N PRO A 355 -12.41 -1.09 -46.81
CA PRO A 355 -11.01 -1.43 -47.02
C PRO A 355 -10.27 -0.18 -47.50
N ARG A 356 -9.21 0.23 -46.79
CA ARG A 356 -8.23 1.17 -47.35
C ARG A 356 -7.07 0.38 -47.92
N GLY A 357 -6.95 0.51 -49.24
CA GLY A 357 -5.92 -0.11 -50.05
C GLY A 357 -4.52 0.39 -49.74
N SER A 358 -3.59 -0.54 -49.91
CA SER A 358 -2.44 -0.45 -50.82
C SER A 358 -1.74 0.90 -50.97
N ARG A 359 -0.47 0.92 -50.54
CA ARG A 359 0.62 1.56 -51.30
C ARG A 359 1.94 0.80 -51.10
N PRO A 360 2.61 0.38 -52.18
CA PRO A 360 4.02 0.01 -52.17
C PRO A 360 4.89 1.16 -52.70
N GLY A 361 6.19 1.08 -52.41
CA GLY A 361 7.26 1.95 -52.92
C GLY A 361 8.01 2.60 -51.76
N THR A 362 9.33 2.56 -51.68
CA THR A 362 10.42 2.07 -52.55
C THR A 362 11.64 1.90 -51.67
#